data_AF-A0A952PUD6-F1
#
_entry.id   AF-A0A952PUD6-F1
#
_cell.length_a   1.000
_cell.length_b   1.000
_cell.length_c   1.000
_cell.angle_alpha   90.00
_cell.angle_beta   90.00
_cell.angle_gamma   90.00
#
_symmetry.space_group_name_H-M   'P 1'
#
loop_
_entity.id
_entity.type
_entity.pdbx_description
1 polymer ?
#
loop_
_entity_poly.entity_id
_entity_poly.type
_entity_poly.pdbx_seq_one_letter_code
_entity_poly.pdbx_strand_id
1 'polypeptide(L)'
;MAKFKPGEPIVTEEPFILVDAGLKPGRYVFQLVVVDDEGNESAPDRVQIVVSDRQSVTPTIIVDPTLPTRPTRPIIDTPTPGR
;
A
#
# COMPACT_ATOMS: atom_id res chain seq x y z
N MET A 1 -17.42 5.09 1.43
CA MET A 1 -16.16 5.46 2.12
C MET A 1 -16.29 6.90 2.60
N ALA A 2 -15.89 7.17 3.83
CA ALA A 2 -15.97 8.52 4.40
C ALA A 2 -14.87 9.41 3.79
N LYS A 3 -15.25 10.62 3.36
CA LYS A 3 -14.32 11.62 2.84
C LYS A 3 -13.90 12.55 3.96
N PHE A 4 -12.67 12.37 4.43
CA PHE A 4 -12.10 13.26 5.44
C PHE A 4 -11.67 14.56 4.78
N LYS A 5 -12.21 15.68 5.27
CA LYS A 5 -11.70 17.02 4.98
C LYS A 5 -11.09 17.60 6.25
N PRO A 6 -9.91 18.23 6.20
CA PRO A 6 -9.33 18.86 7.38
C PRO A 6 -10.32 19.82 8.04
N GLY A 7 -10.56 19.65 9.34
CA GLY A 7 -11.48 20.47 10.14
C GLY A 7 -12.96 20.11 10.05
N GLU A 8 -13.35 19.11 9.26
CA GLU A 8 -14.73 18.65 9.16
C GLU A 8 -14.89 17.33 9.96
N PRO A 9 -15.67 17.33 11.06
CA PRO A 9 -15.90 16.11 11.82
C PRO A 9 -16.81 15.15 11.04
N ILE A 10 -16.58 13.85 11.23
CA ILE A 10 -17.45 12.79 10.72
C ILE A 10 -18.10 12.13 11.93
N VAL A 11 -19.43 12.12 11.97
CA VAL A 11 -20.21 11.46 13.03
C VAL A 11 -20.66 10.09 12.51
N THR A 12 -20.45 9.06 13.32
CA THR A 12 -20.87 7.69 13.02
C THR A 12 -21.19 6.96 14.32
N GLU A 13 -22.12 6.01 14.25
CA GLU A 13 -22.41 5.06 15.33
C GLU A 13 -21.52 3.80 15.22
N GLU A 14 -20.85 3.61 14.07
CA GLU A 14 -19.95 2.48 13.87
C GLU A 14 -18.57 2.72 14.51
N PRO A 15 -17.98 1.73 15.18
CA PRO A 15 -16.65 1.86 15.79
C PRO A 15 -15.51 1.86 14.75
N PHE A 16 -15.83 1.72 13.46
CA PHE A 16 -14.85 1.71 12.37
C PHE A 16 -15.29 2.68 11.27
N ILE A 17 -14.32 3.44 10.74
CA ILE A 17 -14.55 4.32 9.57
C ILE A 17 -13.54 3.94 8.49
N LEU A 18 -14.04 3.53 7.33
CA LEU A 18 -13.24 3.36 6.13
C LEU A 18 -12.95 4.71 5.47
N VAL A 19 -11.69 5.13 5.54
CA VAL A 19 -11.16 6.35 4.95
C VAL A 19 -10.92 6.15 3.45
N ASP A 20 -11.43 7.06 2.62
CA ASP A 20 -11.00 7.15 1.22
C ASP A 20 -9.54 7.65 1.16
N ALA A 21 -8.66 6.91 0.47
CA ALA A 21 -7.22 7.20 0.37
C ALA A 21 -6.90 8.44 -0.49
N GLY A 22 -7.90 9.17 -0.99
CA GLY A 22 -7.73 10.44 -1.73
C GLY A 22 -7.03 11.58 -0.97
N LEU A 23 -6.52 11.31 0.24
CA LEU A 23 -5.63 12.23 0.95
C LEU A 23 -4.29 12.34 0.21
N LYS A 24 -3.86 13.57 -0.05
CA LYS A 24 -2.56 13.84 -0.63
C LYS A 24 -1.45 13.41 0.32
N PRO A 25 -0.24 13.08 -0.18
CA PRO A 25 0.91 12.84 0.66
C PRO A 25 1.13 13.99 1.66
N GLY A 26 1.35 13.64 2.93
CA GLY A 26 1.37 14.61 4.02
C GLY A 26 1.26 13.96 5.39
N ARG A 27 1.35 14.79 6.44
CA ARG A 27 1.16 14.39 7.84
C ARG A 27 -0.21 14.85 8.30
N TYR A 28 -1.00 13.92 8.81
CA TYR A 28 -2.35 14.17 9.31
C TYR A 28 -2.44 13.74 10.76
N VAL A 29 -3.23 14.47 11.54
CA VAL A 29 -3.63 14.09 12.90
C VAL A 29 -5.12 13.81 12.86
N PHE A 30 -5.48 12.57 13.14
CA PHE A 30 -6.86 12.15 13.29
C PHE A 30 -7.23 12.27 14.76
N GLN A 31 -8.41 12.81 15.04
CA GLN A 31 -8.96 12.95 16.39
C GLN A 31 -10.26 12.16 16.47
N LEU A 32 -10.40 11.33 17.51
CA LEU A 32 -11.63 10.65 17.87
C LEU A 32 -12.19 11.26 19.16
N VAL A 33 -13.47 11.61 19.13
CA VAL A 33 -14.25 12.02 20.30
C VAL A 33 -15.51 11.17 20.30
N VAL A 34 -15.78 10.50 21.41
CA VAL A 34 -17.01 9.73 21.59
C VAL A 34 -18.00 10.58 22.38
N VAL A 35 -19.25 10.58 21.95
CA VAL A 35 -20.35 11.26 22.63
C VAL A 35 -21.29 10.17 23.15
N ASP A 36 -21.64 10.20 24.43
CA ASP A 36 -22.64 9.29 25.00
C ASP A 36 -24.07 9.78 24.76
N ASP A 37 -25.06 8.98 25.17
CA ASP A 37 -26.48 9.30 25.02
C ASP A 37 -26.92 10.54 25.81
N GLU A 38 -26.11 10.96 26.79
CA GLU A 38 -26.34 12.12 27.65
C GLU A 38 -25.65 13.38 27.09
N GLY A 39 -24.91 13.24 25.98
CA GLY A 39 -24.21 14.32 25.30
C GLY A 39 -22.82 14.63 25.88
N ASN A 40 -22.28 13.79 26.76
CA ASN A 40 -20.93 13.99 27.29
C ASN A 40 -19.88 13.56 26.28
N GLU A 41 -18.88 14.44 26.09
CA GLU A 41 -17.74 14.17 25.21
C GLU A 41 -16.60 13.51 25.98
N SER A 42 -16.01 12.46 25.39
CA SER A 42 -14.77 11.88 25.89
C SER A 42 -13.59 12.83 25.71
N ALA A 43 -12.50 12.58 26.44
CA ALA A 43 -11.22 13.17 26.05
C ALA A 43 -10.85 12.76 24.61
N PRO A 44 -10.26 13.67 23.81
CA PRO A 44 -9.92 13.37 22.43
C PRO A 44 -8.74 12.40 22.34
N ASP A 45 -8.93 11.28 21.65
CA ASP A 45 -7.84 10.39 21.27
C ASP A 45 -7.24 10.85 19.92
N ARG A 46 -5.92 10.80 19.77
CA ARG A 46 -5.20 11.37 18.63
C ARG A 46 -4.21 10.39 18.04
N VAL A 47 -4.29 10.20 16.72
CA VAL A 47 -3.37 9.36 15.96
C VAL A 47 -2.72 10.17 14.84
N GLN A 48 -1.39 10.09 14.74
CA GLN A 48 -0.63 10.70 13.66
C GLN A 48 -0.43 9.69 12.52
N ILE A 49 -0.84 10.07 11.31
CA ILE A 49 -0.71 9.27 10.09
C ILE A 49 0.12 10.03 9.06
N VAL A 50 1.10 9.34 8.47
CA VAL A 50 1.91 9.88 7.38
C VAL A 50 1.51 9.19 6.08
N VAL A 51 0.85 9.93 5.20
CA VAL A 51 0.53 9.46 3.85
C VAL A 51 1.75 9.75 2.98
N SER A 52 2.36 8.71 2.42
CA SER A 52 3.51 8.84 1.53
C SER A 52 3.14 8.37 0.13
N ASP A 53 3.56 9.10 -0.89
CA ASP A 53 3.55 8.59 -2.26
C ASP A 53 4.67 7.57 -2.38
N ARG A 54 4.32 6.28 -2.29
CA ARG A 54 5.29 5.23 -2.59
C ARG A 54 5.43 5.18 -4.10
N GLN A 55 6.37 5.95 -4.63
CA GLN A 55 6.78 5.83 -6.01
C GLN A 55 7.27 4.39 -6.22
N SER A 56 6.42 3.57 -6.86
CA SER A 56 6.79 2.22 -7.25
C SER A 56 7.77 2.35 -8.39
N VAL A 57 9.07 2.37 -8.07
CA VAL A 57 10.11 2.20 -9.09
C VAL A 57 10.00 0.78 -9.61
N THR A 58 9.38 0.59 -10.77
CA THR A 58 9.50 -0.67 -11.50
C THR A 58 10.97 -0.84 -11.85
N PRO A 59 11.65 -1.91 -11.41
CA PRO A 59 13.03 -2.14 -11.83
C PRO A 59 13.04 -2.31 -13.36
N THR A 60 13.64 -1.37 -14.07
CA THR A 60 13.99 -1.57 -15.47
C THR A 60 15.11 -2.59 -15.51
N ILE A 61 14.84 -3.80 -16.01
CA ILE A 61 15.91 -4.72 -16.38
C ILE A 61 16.62 -4.08 -17.57
N ILE A 62 17.83 -3.56 -17.33
CA ILE A 62 18.77 -3.26 -18.41
C ILE A 62 19.29 -4.61 -18.87
N VAL A 63 18.82 -5.08 -20.03
CA VAL A 63 19.45 -6.22 -20.71
C VAL A 63 20.72 -5.70 -21.37
N ASP A 64 21.88 -5.89 -20.75
CA ASP A 64 23.18 -5.65 -21.38
C ASP A 64 23.27 -6.51 -22.67
N PRO A 65 23.26 -5.91 -23.87
CA PRO A 65 23.29 -6.66 -25.13
C PRO A 65 24.66 -7.32 -25.41
N THR A 66 25.66 -7.07 -24.55
CA THR A 66 27.03 -7.56 -24.70
C THR A 66 27.34 -8.79 -23.86
N LEU A 67 26.36 -9.36 -23.14
CA LEU A 67 26.59 -10.63 -22.47
C LEU A 67 26.78 -11.72 -23.56
N PRO A 68 27.94 -12.39 -23.64
CA PRO A 68 28.13 -13.43 -24.62
C PRO A 68 27.13 -14.55 -24.31
N THR A 69 26.19 -14.80 -25.23
CA THR A 69 25.37 -16.01 -25.20
C THR A 69 26.33 -17.19 -25.31
N ARG A 70 26.62 -17.86 -24.20
CA ARG A 70 27.32 -19.13 -24.24
C ARG A 70 26.43 -20.08 -25.07
N PRO A 71 26.86 -20.56 -26.24
CA PRO A 71 26.02 -21.45 -27.02
C PRO A 71 25.81 -22.73 -26.23
N THR A 72 24.58 -22.95 -25.75
CA THR A 72 24.15 -24.26 -25.26
C THR A 72 24.16 -25.17 -26.48
N ARG A 73 25.18 -26.04 -26.57
CA ARG A 73 25.15 -27.12 -27.56
C ARG A 73 23.86 -27.91 -27.33
N PRO A 74 23.06 -28.21 -28.36
CA PRO A 74 21.94 -29.11 -28.21
C PRO A 74 22.50 -30.45 -27.71
N ILE A 75 22.03 -30.89 -26.55
CA ILE A 75 22.28 -32.23 -26.05
C ILE A 75 21.42 -33.12 -26.95
N ILE A 76 22.03 -33.66 -28.01
CA ILE A 76 21.37 -34.70 -28.80
C ILE A 76 21.43 -35.95 -27.92
N ASP A 77 20.32 -36.22 -27.24
CA ASP A 77 20.04 -37.50 -26.62
C ASP A 77 20.19 -38.59 -27.68
N THR A 78 21.29 -39.34 -27.63
CA THR A 78 21.40 -40.59 -28.39
C THR A 78 20.93 -41.69 -27.45
N PRO A 79 19.78 -42.35 -27.68
CA PRO A 79 19.48 -43.58 -26.98
C PRO A 79 20.48 -44.64 -27.43
N THR A 80 21.34 -45.11 -26.52
CA THR A 80 22.21 -46.27 -26.78
C THR A 80 21.33 -47.50 -27.06
N PRO A 81 21.40 -48.13 -28.25
CA PRO A 81 20.81 -49.44 -28.47
C PRO A 81 21.71 -50.49 -27.83
N GLY A 82 21.07 -51.48 -27.19
CA GLY A 82 21.74 -52.46 -26.35
C GLY A 82 22.74 -53.38 -27.08
N ARG A 83 23.56 -54.02 -26.25
CA ARG A 83 24.13 -55.34 -26.50
C ARG A 83 24.17 -56.10 -25.19
#